data_AF-A0A5B6ZWG6-F1
#
_entry.id   AF-A0A5B6ZWG6-F1
#
_cell.length_a   1.000
_cell.length_b   1.000
_cell.length_c   1.000
_cell.angle_alpha   90.00
_cell.angle_beta   90.00
_cell.angle_gamma   90.00
#
_symmetry.space_group_name_H-M   'P 1'
#
loop_
_entity.id
_entity.type
_entity.pdbx_description
1 polymer ?
#
loop_
_entity_poly.entity_id
_entity_poly.type
_entity_poly.pdbx_seq_one_letter_code
_entity_poly.pdbx_strand_id
1 'polypeptide(L)'
;VLLCFAAEVSEAQNLKTCYGKYGESPSFDDVGHYLKIFAVEGPATINNGALQVTPDSANIDLILYNKSGRVLLDRPFKIWDGDINSSSTKRVASFNTSF
;
A
#
# COMPACT_ATOMS: atom_id res chain seq x y z
N VAL A 1 43.89 15.12 -30.52
CA VAL A 1 42.42 15.11 -30.64
C VAL A 1 41.85 14.71 -29.30
N LEU A 2 41.21 15.63 -28.58
CA LEU A 2 40.60 15.36 -27.26
C LEU A 2 39.14 15.00 -27.52
N LEU A 3 38.78 13.73 -27.33
CA LEU A 3 37.40 13.24 -27.43
C LEU A 3 36.70 13.44 -26.09
N CYS A 4 35.92 14.52 -25.98
CA CYS A 4 34.97 14.70 -24.88
C CYS A 4 33.73 13.84 -25.17
N PHE A 5 33.56 12.73 -24.44
CA PHE A 5 32.29 12.02 -24.41
C PHE A 5 31.30 12.88 -23.62
N ALA A 6 30.33 13.48 -24.30
CA ALA A 6 29.18 14.09 -23.64
C ALA A 6 28.42 12.97 -22.92
N ALA A 7 28.43 13.00 -21.59
CA ALA A 7 27.52 12.17 -20.81
C ALA A 7 26.11 12.70 -21.03
N GLU A 8 25.24 11.89 -21.63
CA GLU A 8 23.81 12.17 -21.67
C GLU A 8 23.27 12.07 -20.23
N VAL A 9 23.11 13.22 -19.57
CA VAL A 9 22.34 13.30 -18.34
C VAL A 9 20.88 13.21 -18.76
N SER A 10 20.32 12.00 -18.69
CA SER A 10 18.89 11.79 -18.84
C SER A 10 18.19 12.55 -17.70
N GLU A 11 17.50 13.64 -18.04
CA GLU A 11 16.59 14.30 -17.09
C GLU A 11 15.50 13.30 -16.72
N ALA A 12 15.65 12.67 -15.56
CA ALA A 12 14.62 11.82 -14.99
C ALA A 12 13.37 12.67 -14.79
N GLN A 13 12.30 12.35 -15.51
CA GLN A 13 11.01 13.02 -15.37
C GLN A 13 10.61 13.07 -13.89
N ASN A 14 10.08 14.21 -13.43
CA ASN A 14 9.63 14.39 -12.06
C ASN A 14 8.45 13.41 -11.79
N LEU A 15 8.77 12.21 -11.30
CA LEU A 15 7.78 11.16 -11.06
C LEU A 15 7.03 11.47 -9.76
N LYS A 16 5.69 11.44 -9.84
CA LYS A 16 4.85 11.59 -8.65
C LYS A 16 5.00 10.35 -7.78
N THR A 17 5.72 10.48 -6.67
CA THR A 17 5.85 9.43 -5.65
C THR A 17 4.67 9.45 -4.68
N CYS A 18 4.30 8.30 -4.13
CA CYS A 18 3.35 8.21 -3.03
C CYS A 18 4.03 7.52 -1.83
N TYR A 19 3.70 7.98 -0.63
CA TYR A 19 4.22 7.47 0.63
C TYR A 19 3.06 7.33 1.63
N GLY A 20 3.19 6.41 2.57
CA GLY A 20 2.23 6.19 3.65
C GLY A 20 2.92 5.53 4.83
N LYS A 21 2.63 6.02 6.04
CA LYS A 21 3.05 5.44 7.31
C LYS A 21 1.84 5.42 8.23
N TYR A 22 1.60 4.29 8.88
CA TYR A 22 0.37 4.00 9.62
C TYR A 22 0.71 3.32 10.95
N GLY A 23 -0.10 3.53 11.98
CA GLY A 23 -0.02 2.85 13.28
C GLY A 23 0.80 3.56 14.36
N GLU A 24 1.56 4.61 14.04
CA GLU A 24 2.36 5.35 15.05
C GLU A 24 1.60 6.53 15.67
N SER A 25 1.25 7.53 14.86
CA SER A 25 0.50 8.71 15.30
C SER A 25 -0.38 9.21 14.14
N PRO A 26 -1.72 9.02 14.21
CA PRO A 26 -2.46 8.38 15.31
C PRO A 26 -2.20 6.87 15.45
N SER A 27 -2.28 6.33 16.66
CA SER A 27 -2.26 4.86 16.92
C SER A 27 -3.48 4.19 16.29
N PHE A 28 -3.38 2.89 15.96
CA PHE A 28 -4.53 2.09 15.51
C PHE A 28 -5.72 2.07 16.49
N ASP A 29 -5.54 2.51 17.73
CA ASP A 29 -6.65 2.76 18.66
C ASP A 29 -7.62 3.85 18.20
N ASP A 30 -7.19 4.77 17.33
CA ASP A 30 -8.08 5.72 16.65
C ASP A 30 -8.80 5.04 15.48
N VAL A 31 -9.70 4.12 15.82
CA VAL A 31 -10.47 3.34 14.84
C VAL A 31 -11.25 4.25 13.89
N GLY A 32 -11.77 5.38 14.38
CA GLY A 32 -12.51 6.36 13.57
C GLY A 32 -11.65 7.05 12.51
N HIS A 33 -10.38 7.30 12.80
CA HIS A 33 -9.40 7.75 11.81
C HIS A 33 -9.13 6.67 10.76
N TYR A 34 -8.85 5.45 11.21
CA TYR A 34 -8.41 4.38 10.31
C TYR A 34 -9.50 3.77 9.43
N LEU A 35 -10.76 3.81 9.84
CA LEU A 35 -11.90 3.43 8.98
C LEU A 35 -12.10 4.37 7.78
N LYS A 36 -11.46 5.55 7.77
CA LYS A 36 -11.44 6.46 6.62
C LYS A 36 -10.27 6.21 5.66
N ILE A 37 -9.31 5.38 6.08
CA ILE A 37 -8.07 5.08 5.35
C ILE A 37 -8.09 3.65 4.82
N PHE A 38 -8.66 2.73 5.59
CA PHE A 38 -8.69 1.31 5.28
C PHE A 38 -10.10 0.81 5.01
N ALA A 39 -10.23 0.03 3.96
CA ALA A 39 -11.35 -0.90 3.81
C ALA A 39 -11.07 -2.14 4.66
N VAL A 40 -11.83 -2.29 5.75
CA VAL A 40 -11.71 -3.42 6.68
C VAL A 40 -12.86 -4.40 6.38
N GLU A 41 -12.52 -5.57 5.85
CA GLU A 41 -13.50 -6.57 5.43
C GLU A 41 -13.53 -7.76 6.38
N GLY A 42 -14.75 -8.09 6.82
CA GLY A 42 -14.98 -9.07 7.87
C GLY A 42 -14.40 -10.47 7.58
N PRO A 43 -13.87 -11.16 8.60
CA PRO A 43 -13.90 -10.82 10.02
C PRO A 43 -12.67 -10.01 10.49
N ALA A 44 -11.98 -9.27 9.61
CA ALA A 44 -10.91 -8.38 10.06
C ALA A 44 -11.46 -7.24 10.92
N THR A 45 -10.66 -6.78 11.88
CA THR A 45 -11.00 -5.68 12.80
C THR A 45 -9.77 -4.83 13.09
N ILE A 46 -10.00 -3.59 13.54
CA ILE A 46 -8.95 -2.78 14.17
C ILE A 46 -9.24 -2.82 15.67
N ASN A 47 -8.33 -3.42 16.45
CA ASN A 47 -8.53 -3.63 17.87
C ASN A 47 -7.19 -3.68 18.61
N ASN A 48 -7.16 -3.25 19.88
CA ASN A 48 -5.98 -3.30 20.75
C ASN A 48 -4.71 -2.74 20.10
N GLY A 49 -4.80 -1.58 19.45
CA GLY A 49 -3.66 -0.96 18.77
C GLY A 49 -3.13 -1.73 17.57
N ALA A 50 -3.91 -2.66 16.97
CA ALA A 50 -3.46 -3.50 15.87
C ALA A 50 -4.53 -3.72 14.78
N LEU A 51 -4.05 -4.07 13.58
CA LEU A 51 -4.88 -4.62 12.52
C LEU A 51 -4.99 -6.14 12.74
N GLN A 52 -6.15 -6.59 13.22
CA GLN A 52 -6.43 -8.00 13.43
C GLN A 52 -7.10 -8.58 12.17
N VAL A 53 -6.34 -9.34 11.37
CA VAL A 53 -6.82 -9.90 10.09
C VAL A 53 -7.86 -11.01 10.30
N THR A 54 -7.71 -11.81 11.35
CA THR A 54 -8.66 -12.84 11.77
C THR A 54 -8.87 -12.78 13.27
N PRO A 55 -10.08 -13.09 13.78
CA PRO A 55 -10.33 -13.18 15.20
C PRO A 55 -9.33 -14.08 15.93
N ASP A 56 -8.82 -13.61 17.05
CA ASP A 56 -8.03 -14.41 17.99
C ASP A 56 -8.90 -14.89 19.18
N SER A 57 -8.34 -15.78 20.00
CA SER A 57 -9.02 -16.34 21.18
C SER A 57 -9.30 -15.33 22.30
N ALA A 58 -8.84 -14.08 22.20
CA ALA A 58 -9.25 -13.01 23.10
C ALA A 58 -10.66 -12.48 22.74
N ASN A 59 -11.19 -12.85 21.57
CA ASN A 59 -12.57 -12.54 21.19
C ASN A 59 -13.52 -13.63 21.72
N ILE A 60 -14.27 -13.27 22.77
CA ILE A 60 -15.11 -14.18 23.58
C ILE A 60 -16.24 -14.89 22.79
N ASP A 61 -16.68 -14.32 21.66
CA ASP A 61 -17.93 -14.74 20.98
C ASP A 61 -17.75 -15.20 19.51
N LEU A 62 -16.59 -15.77 19.13
CA LEU A 62 -16.35 -16.10 17.72
C LEU A 62 -16.01 -17.57 17.48
N ILE A 63 -16.67 -18.14 16.47
CA ILE A 63 -16.24 -19.36 15.78
C ILE A 63 -14.89 -19.05 15.12
N LEU A 64 -13.79 -19.54 15.71
CA LEU A 64 -12.42 -19.18 15.30
C LEU A 64 -11.88 -19.95 14.09
N TYR A 65 -12.56 -21.01 13.67
CA TYR A 65 -12.11 -21.84 12.55
C TYR A 65 -12.57 -21.28 11.20
N ASN A 66 -11.72 -21.47 10.18
CA ASN A 66 -12.01 -21.16 8.77
C ASN A 66 -12.42 -19.69 8.52
N LYS A 67 -11.68 -18.76 9.11
CA LYS A 67 -11.89 -17.31 8.95
C LYS A 67 -10.83 -16.70 8.03
N SER A 68 -11.26 -15.75 7.20
CA SER A 68 -10.39 -14.99 6.30
C SER A 68 -10.86 -13.54 6.27
N GLY A 69 -10.05 -12.60 6.74
CA GLY A 69 -10.34 -11.17 6.67
C GLY A 69 -9.33 -10.45 5.80
N ARG A 70 -9.65 -9.21 5.44
CA ARG A 70 -8.77 -8.36 4.63
C ARG A 70 -8.78 -6.94 5.18
N VAL A 71 -7.62 -6.29 5.14
CA VAL A 71 -7.49 -4.85 5.38
C VAL A 71 -6.78 -4.28 4.17
N LEU A 72 -7.44 -3.41 3.43
CA LEU A 72 -6.89 -2.79 2.23
C LEU A 72 -6.73 -1.28 2.47
N LEU A 73 -5.60 -0.71 2.04
CA LEU A 73 -5.49 0.73 1.90
C LEU A 73 -6.51 1.20 0.85
N ASP A 74 -7.49 2.00 1.26
CA ASP A 74 -8.60 2.47 0.42
C ASP A 74 -8.15 3.62 -0.49
N ARG A 75 -7.08 3.36 -1.23
CA ARG A 75 -6.49 4.25 -2.21
C ARG A 75 -5.90 3.40 -3.34
N PRO A 76 -6.40 3.53 -4.58
CA PRO A 76 -5.82 2.81 -5.71
C PRO A 76 -4.44 3.36 -6.07
N PHE A 77 -3.57 2.47 -6.56
CA PHE A 77 -2.25 2.81 -7.09
C PHE A 77 -2.11 2.25 -8.51
N LYS A 78 -1.50 3.02 -9.40
CA LYS A 78 -1.17 2.58 -10.76
C LYS A 78 0.25 2.02 -10.76
N ILE A 79 0.38 0.72 -11.02
CA ILE A 79 1.68 0.03 -11.01
C ILE A 79 2.31 -0.13 -12.40
N TRP A 80 1.58 0.19 -13.48
CA TRP A 80 2.10 0.22 -14.84
C TRP A 80 1.30 1.19 -15.73
N ASP A 81 1.93 1.68 -16.80
CA ASP A 81 1.33 2.57 -17.80
C ASP A 81 1.83 2.24 -19.21
N GLY A 82 0.98 2.44 -20.21
CA GLY A 82 1.22 2.11 -21.61
C GLY A 82 0.34 0.97 -22.11
N ASP A 83 -0.06 1.02 -23.39
CA ASP A 83 -0.87 -0.01 -24.04
C ASP A 83 0.05 -1.16 -24.52
N ILE A 84 -0.44 -2.40 -24.41
CA ILE A 84 0.23 -3.60 -24.90
C ILE A 84 0.47 -3.50 -26.42
N ASN A 85 -0.47 -2.86 -27.15
CA ASN A 85 -0.49 -2.77 -28.61
C ASN A 85 0.09 -1.46 -29.17
N SER A 86 0.58 -0.56 -28.32
CA SER A 86 1.16 0.72 -28.74
C SER A 86 2.68 0.71 -28.63
N SER A 87 3.35 1.36 -29.58
CA SER A 87 4.80 1.62 -29.54
C SER A 87 5.20 2.70 -28.52
N SER A 88 4.25 3.22 -27.72
CA SER A 88 4.55 4.21 -26.68
C SER A 88 5.36 3.62 -25.52
N THR A 89 6.04 4.50 -24.77
CA THR A 89 6.89 4.11 -23.65
C THR A 89 6.09 3.40 -22.56
N LYS A 90 6.38 2.11 -22.35
CA LYS A 90 5.85 1.32 -21.23
C LYS A 90 6.56 1.71 -19.95
N ARG A 91 5.80 2.00 -18.90
CA ARG A 91 6.33 2.41 -17.59
C ARG A 91 5.82 1.45 -16.53
N VAL A 92 6.69 1.03 -15.62
CA VAL A 92 6.35 0.18 -14.47
C VAL A 92 6.80 0.88 -13.21
N ALA A 93 5.95 0.87 -12.17
CA ALA A 93 6.28 1.47 -10.90
C ALA A 93 7.11 0.49 -10.05
N SER A 94 8.16 1.00 -9.43
CA SER A 94 8.83 0.33 -8.32
C SER A 94 8.13 0.70 -7.02
N PHE A 95 7.93 -0.26 -6.13
CA PHE A 95 7.35 -0.03 -4.81
C PHE A 95 8.04 -0.88 -3.75
N ASN A 96 7.95 -0.43 -2.51
CA ASN A 96 8.40 -1.15 -1.33
C ASN A 96 7.36 -0.99 -0.22
N THR A 97 7.23 -2.00 0.62
CA THR A 97 6.40 -1.98 1.81
C THR A 97 7.09 -2.77 2.92
N SER A 98 6.89 -2.33 4.16
CA SER A 98 7.35 -3.00 5.37
C SER A 98 6.21 -2.97 6.38
N PHE A 99 6.00 -4.10 7.07
CA PHE A 99 5.01 -4.26 8.13
C PHE A 99 5.67 -4.94 9.33
#